data_AF-A0A662CT37-F1
#
_entry.id   AF-A0A662CT37-F1
#
_cell.length_a   1.000
_cell.length_b   1.000
_cell.length_c   1.000
_cell.angle_alpha   90.00
_cell.angle_beta   90.00
_cell.angle_gamma   90.00
#
_symmetry.space_group_name_H-M   'P 1'
#
loop_
_entity.id
_entity.type
_entity.pdbx_description
1 polymer ?
#
loop_
_entity_poly.entity_id
_entity_poly.type
_entity_poly.pdbx_seq_one_letter_code
_entity_poly.pdbx_strand_id
1 'polypeptide(L)' 'MAQAKKNVVLSGMRPTGPLHLGHLAGALPNWLKLQEKYDCFYTIVTWHALSSEYM' A
#
# COMPACT_ATOMS: atom_id res chain seq x y z
N MET A 1 27.94 7.17 10.70
CA MET A 1 27.19 7.65 9.52
C MET A 1 25.71 7.68 9.90
N ALA A 2 25.19 8.81 10.35
CA ALA A 2 23.77 8.94 10.68
C ALA A 2 22.98 9.06 9.36
N GLN A 3 22.35 7.97 8.92
CA GLN A 3 21.47 7.99 7.76
C GLN A 3 20.33 8.97 8.04
N ALA A 4 20.20 10.02 7.22
CA ALA A 4 19.09 10.96 7.32
C ALA A 4 17.77 10.17 7.28
N LYS A 5 16.95 10.36 8.31
CA LYS A 5 15.72 9.59 8.54
C LYS A 5 14.75 9.89 7.40
N LYS A 6 14.59 8.97 6.44
CA LYS A 6 13.55 9.06 5.41
C LYS A 6 12.20 8.99 6.11
N ASN A 7 11.23 9.79 5.65
CA ASN A 7 9.88 9.68 6.20
C ASN A 7 9.32 8.31 5.82
N VAL A 8 8.58 7.71 6.75
CA VAL A 8 8.02 6.36 6.59
C VAL A 8 6.62 6.47 5.99
N VAL A 9 6.35 5.69 4.95
CA VAL A 9 5.03 5.58 4.31
C VAL A 9 4.51 4.18 4.52
N LEU A 10 3.34 4.05 5.16
CA LEU A 10 2.61 2.79 5.28
C LEU A 10 1.42 2.81 4.32
N SER A 11 1.37 1.86 3.38
CA SER A 11 0.23 1.67 2.47
C SER A 11 -0.35 0.27 2.65
N GLY A 12 -1.67 0.17 2.74
CA GLY A 12 -2.36 -1.11 2.87
C GLY A 12 -3.44 -1.26 1.81
N MET A 13 -3.54 -2.43 1.19
CA MET A 13 -4.63 -2.75 0.26
C MET A 13 -5.47 -3.89 0.82
N ARG A 14 -6.80 -3.74 0.76
CA ARG A 14 -7.74 -4.79 1.15
C ARG A 14 -7.78 -5.88 0.07
N PRO A 15 -7.76 -7.16 0.45
CA PRO A 15 -7.88 -8.27 -0.50
C PRO A 15 -9.35 -8.52 -0.87
N THR A 16 -10.09 -7.51 -1.34
CA THR A 16 -11.53 -7.60 -1.65
C THR A 16 -11.84 -8.10 -3.06
N GLY A 17 -10.87 -8.67 -3.76
CA GLY A 17 -11.02 -9.16 -5.13
C GLY A 17 -9.76 -8.99 -5.99
N PRO A 18 -9.80 -9.41 -7.26
CA PRO A 18 -8.66 -9.30 -8.17
C PRO A 18 -8.29 -7.84 -8.45
N LEU A 19 -6.99 -7.60 -8.64
CA LEU A 19 -6.47 -6.30 -9.01
C LEU A 19 -6.93 -5.95 -10.44
N HIS A 20 -7.53 -4.79 -10.64
CA HIS A 20 -8.01 -4.34 -11.94
C HIS A 20 -7.20 -3.15 -12.47
N LEU A 21 -7.39 -2.79 -13.74
CA LEU A 21 -6.65 -1.74 -14.44
C LEU A 21 -6.66 -0.38 -13.73
N GLY A 22 -7.73 -0.06 -12.98
CA GLY A 22 -7.81 1.16 -12.17
C GLY A 22 -6.72 1.23 -11.08
N HIS A 23 -6.42 0.11 -10.42
CA HIS A 23 -5.33 0.05 -9.46
C HIS A 23 -3.96 0.21 -10.13
N LEU A 24 -3.79 -0.38 -11.32
CA LEU A 24 -2.55 -0.28 -12.10
C LEU A 24 -2.31 1.14 -12.62
N ALA A 25 -3.36 1.85 -13.06
CA ALA A 25 -3.22 3.22 -13.56
C ALA A 25 -3.00 4.25 -12.45
N GLY A 26 -3.46 3.96 -11.22
CA GLY A 26 -3.41 4.90 -10.10
C GLY A 26 -2.41 4.51 -9.01
N ALA A 27 -2.78 3.51 -8.21
CA ALA A 27 -2.10 3.20 -6.96
C ALA A 27 -0.68 2.64 -7.15
N LEU A 28 -0.48 1.71 -8.10
CA LEU A 28 0.80 1.05 -8.33
C LEU A 28 1.92 2.00 -8.81
N PRO A 29 1.73 2.87 -9.82
CA PRO A 29 2.76 3.80 -10.27
C PRO A 29 3.05 4.87 -9.21
N ASN A 30 2.08 5.22 -8.37
CA ASN A 30 2.31 6.12 -7.24
C ASN A 30 3.18 5.44 -6.17
N TRP A 31 2.91 4.16 -5.87
CA TRP A 31 3.75 3.37 -4.96
C TRP A 31 5.19 3.26 -5.44
N LEU A 32 5.43 3.08 -6.74
CA LEU A 32 6.78 3.05 -7.31
C LEU A 32 7.52 4.38 -7.08
N LYS A 33 6.87 5.52 -7.31
CA LYS A 33 7.46 6.86 -7.06
C LYS A 33 7.75 7.12 -5.58
N LEU A 34 6.93 6.56 -4.69
CA LEU A 34 7.11 6.73 -3.24
C LEU A 34 8.33 5.95 -2.72
N GLN A 35 8.66 4.80 -3.32
CA GLN A 35 9.83 3.99 -2.93
C GLN A 35 11.16 4.73 -3.13
N GLU A 36 11.25 5.63 -4.11
CA GLU A 36 12.46 6.42 -4.35
C GLU A 36 12.72 7.42 -3.22
N LYS A 37 11.66 8.01 -2.66
CA LYS A 37 11.72 9.13 -1.70
C LYS A 37 11.57 8.70 -0.24
N TYR A 38 10.86 7.61 0.03
CA TYR A 38 10.40 7.24 1.36
C TYR A 38 10.66 5.77 1.68
N ASP A 39 10.74 5.44 2.97
CA ASP A 39 10.76 4.05 3.43
C ASP A 39 9.33 3.52 3.42
N CYS A 40 9.02 2.70 2.41
CA CYS A 40 7.66 2.22 2.15
C CYS A 40 7.42 0.84 2.76
N PHE A 41 6.36 0.73 3.57
CA PHE A 41 5.84 -0.53 4.09
C PHE A 41 4.49 -0.81 3.45
N TYR A 42 4.32 -2.03 2.92
CA TYR A 42 3.06 -2.47 2.32
C TYR A 42 2.44 -3.59 3.15
N THR A 43 1.15 -3.48 3.45
CA THR A 43 0.43 -4.48 4.24
C THR A 43 -0.84 -4.96 3.55
N ILE A 44 -1.15 -6.24 3.70
CA ILE A 44 -2.41 -6.82 3.24
C ILE A 44 -3.38 -6.70 4.39
N VAL A 45 -4.39 -5.84 4.23
CA VAL A 45 -5.28 -5.46 5.33
C VAL A 45 -6.45 -6.43 5.45
N THR A 46 -6.16 -7.71 5.69
CA THR A 46 -7.17 -8.78 5.80
C THR A 46 -8.09 -8.58 7.01
N TRP A 47 -7.59 -8.02 8.11
CA TRP A 47 -8.41 -7.77 9.30
C TRP A 47 -9.53 -6.75 9.03
N HIS A 48 -9.29 -5.73 8.21
CA HIS A 48 -10.35 -4.77 7.84
C HIS A 48 -11.38 -5.38 6.88
N ALA A 49 -11.08 -6.52 6.25
CA ALA A 49 -12.07 -7.28 5.50
C ALA A 49 -12.99 -8.11 6.42
N LEU A 50 -12.53 -8.45 7.64
CA LEU A 50 -13.36 -9.16 8.64
C LEU A 50 -14.42 -8.25 9.29
N SER A 51 -14.24 -6.94 9.25
CA SER A 51 -15.19 -5.96 9.80
C SER A 51 -16.24 -5.46 8.80
N SER A 52 -16.20 -5.92 7.55
CA SER A 52 -17.16 -5.58 6.50
C SER A 52 -17.84 -6.85 6.00
N GLU A 53 -19.14 -6.79 5.73
CA GLU A 53 -20.03 -7.92 5.40
C GLU A 53 -19.55 -8.80 4.22
N TYR A 54 -18.57 -9.67 4.48
CA TYR A 54 -18.34 -10.90 3.73
C TYR A 54 -18.64 -12.07 4.66
N MET A 55 -19.91 -12.10 5.11
CA MET A 55 -20.59 -13.31 5.55
C MET A 55 -21.75 -13.55 4.59
#